data_AF-A0A6I9URQ5-F1
#
_entry.id   AF-A0A6I9URQ5-F1
#
_cell.length_a   1.000
_cell.length_b   1.000
_cell.length_c   1.000
_cell.angle_alpha   90.00
_cell.angle_beta   90.00
_cell.angle_gamma   90.00
#
_symmetry.space_group_name_H-M   'P 1'
#
loop_
_entity.id
_entity.type
_entity.pdbx_description
1 polymer ?
#
loop_
_entity_poly.entity_id
_entity_poly.type
_entity_poly.pdbx_seq_one_letter_code
_entity_poly.pdbx_strand_id
1 'polypeptide(L)'
;MSPPKFFHTCLPFLLLSVLLQTNPSQQLDCVFTPQFTVRVTNNLPLYTGPLRLHCASKDDDLGFHSISLFGEFKWSFCDRFVGDTLFFCHLWWDARNGTKTKQFDVFKSEWSPRCVSRVCNWAANEDGVYFTGYNPPQQWQKRYNWENEAI
;
A
#
# COMPACT_ATOMS: atom_id res chain seq x y z
N MET A 1 37.57 -65.59 -6.01
CA MET A 1 37.10 -65.95 -4.65
C MET A 1 36.28 -64.80 -4.08
N SER A 2 35.27 -65.10 -3.26
CA SER A 2 34.31 -64.19 -2.60
C SER A 2 33.54 -65.00 -1.53
N PRO A 3 32.85 -64.43 -0.51
CA PRO A 3 32.83 -63.05 0.02
C PRO A 3 33.63 -63.04 1.36
N PRO A 4 33.27 -62.43 2.53
CA PRO A 4 32.20 -61.47 2.91
C PRO A 4 32.45 -60.05 2.34
N LYS A 5 31.63 -59.00 2.46
CA LYS A 5 30.40 -58.62 3.22
C LYS A 5 30.56 -58.05 4.64
N PHE A 6 30.60 -56.72 4.74
CA PHE A 6 29.90 -55.97 5.81
C PHE A 6 28.96 -54.95 5.18
N PHE A 7 27.66 -55.11 5.43
CA PHE A 7 26.65 -54.08 5.21
C PHE A 7 26.62 -53.20 6.47
N HIS A 8 26.53 -51.87 6.31
CA HIS A 8 25.50 -51.07 6.97
C HIS A 8 25.24 -49.81 6.13
N THR A 9 23.97 -49.56 5.83
CA THR A 9 23.47 -48.52 4.90
C THR A 9 23.35 -47.17 5.58
N CYS A 10 23.79 -46.09 4.94
CA CYS A 10 23.55 -44.72 5.43
C CYS A 10 23.15 -43.74 4.30
N LEU A 11 21.94 -43.97 3.76
CA LEU A 11 21.06 -42.98 3.12
C LEU A 11 19.63 -43.43 3.45
N PRO A 12 18.63 -42.53 3.63
CA PRO A 12 18.59 -41.14 3.13
C PRO A 12 18.11 -40.09 4.15
N PHE A 13 18.79 -38.93 4.26
CA PHE A 13 18.31 -37.78 5.06
C PHE A 13 18.50 -36.41 4.36
N LEU A 14 18.26 -36.37 3.05
CA LEU A 14 18.25 -35.13 2.24
C LEU A 14 16.90 -34.89 1.54
N LEU A 15 15.80 -35.10 2.27
CA LEU A 15 14.42 -34.86 1.81
C LEU A 15 13.63 -33.91 2.73
N LEU A 16 14.29 -33.21 3.66
CA LEU A 16 13.61 -32.39 4.69
C LEU A 16 14.11 -30.93 4.79
N SER A 17 14.37 -30.30 3.65
CA SER A 17 14.58 -28.85 3.60
C SER A 17 13.96 -28.20 2.35
N VAL A 18 12.74 -28.61 2.00
CA VAL A 18 11.78 -27.65 1.44
C VAL A 18 11.39 -26.72 2.58
N LEU A 19 12.28 -25.77 2.88
CA LEU A 19 12.01 -24.71 3.84
C LEU A 19 10.80 -23.95 3.31
N LEU A 20 9.75 -23.92 4.13
CA LEU A 20 8.51 -23.20 3.88
C LEU A 20 8.85 -21.74 3.50
N GLN A 21 8.81 -21.43 2.21
CA GLN A 21 8.68 -20.05 1.74
C GLN A 21 7.25 -19.57 1.97
N THR A 22 6.81 -19.63 3.22
CA THR A 22 5.70 -18.80 3.69
C THR A 22 6.20 -17.37 3.63
N ASN A 23 5.92 -16.68 2.52
CA ASN A 23 5.94 -15.23 2.50
C ASN A 23 4.96 -14.77 3.58
N PRO A 24 5.41 -14.20 4.71
CA PRO A 24 4.48 -13.69 5.70
C PRO A 24 3.98 -12.37 5.12
N SER A 25 2.83 -12.39 4.44
CA SER A 25 2.02 -11.19 4.34
C SER A 25 1.74 -10.78 5.78
N GLN A 26 2.41 -9.72 6.25
CA GLN A 26 2.42 -9.35 7.67
C GLN A 26 0.99 -9.08 8.13
N GLN A 27 0.39 -10.08 8.78
CA GLN A 27 -0.97 -10.01 9.27
C GLN A 27 -0.92 -9.22 10.57
N LEU A 28 -1.34 -7.96 10.46
CA LEU A 28 -1.29 -7.01 11.55
C LEU A 28 -2.50 -7.23 12.47
N ASP A 29 -2.32 -7.94 13.58
CA ASP A 29 -3.37 -8.22 14.55
C ASP A 29 -3.61 -7.06 15.52
N CYS A 30 -4.59 -6.21 15.22
CA CYS A 30 -5.00 -5.10 16.07
C CYS A 30 -5.95 -5.58 17.18
N VAL A 31 -5.38 -6.03 18.30
CA VAL A 31 -6.13 -6.69 19.41
C VAL A 31 -7.18 -5.78 20.08
N PHE A 32 -6.90 -4.47 20.17
CA PHE A 32 -7.72 -3.52 20.94
C PHE A 32 -8.10 -2.24 20.20
N THR A 33 -7.62 -2.06 18.97
CA THR A 33 -7.85 -0.84 18.18
C THR A 33 -8.31 -1.22 16.76
N PRO A 34 -9.05 -0.34 16.07
CA PRO A 34 -9.47 -0.63 14.71
C PRO A 34 -8.27 -0.68 13.76
N GLN A 35 -8.21 -1.74 12.95
CA GLN A 35 -7.35 -1.78 11.77
C GLN A 35 -7.95 -0.91 10.67
N PHE A 36 -7.10 -0.20 9.94
CA PHE A 36 -7.46 0.47 8.69
C PHE A 36 -6.48 0.10 7.57
N THR A 37 -6.94 0.19 6.33
CA THR A 37 -6.11 0.10 5.13
C THR A 37 -6.26 1.37 4.31
N VAL A 38 -5.16 2.00 3.94
CA VAL A 38 -5.16 3.08 2.94
C VAL A 38 -4.69 2.49 1.61
N ARG A 39 -5.36 2.87 0.52
CA ARG A 39 -5.02 2.48 -0.84
C ARG A 39 -4.97 3.72 -1.72
N VAL A 40 -3.88 3.91 -2.45
CA VAL A 40 -3.72 4.94 -3.48
C VAL A 40 -3.57 4.24 -4.82
N THR A 41 -4.51 4.47 -5.76
CA THR A 41 -4.55 3.83 -7.08
C THR A 41 -4.22 4.84 -8.18
N ASN A 42 -3.44 4.40 -9.17
CA ASN A 42 -3.12 5.19 -10.36
C ASN A 42 -4.13 4.94 -11.49
N ASN A 43 -5.03 5.90 -11.70
CA ASN A 43 -6.03 5.91 -12.79
C ASN A 43 -5.76 7.08 -13.77
N LEU A 44 -4.50 7.49 -13.91
CA LEU A 44 -4.09 8.56 -14.82
C LEU A 44 -4.26 8.15 -16.29
N PRO A 45 -4.26 9.09 -17.25
CA PRO A 45 -4.36 8.76 -18.66
C PRO A 45 -3.23 7.85 -19.16
N LEU A 46 -3.58 6.99 -20.13
CA LEU A 46 -2.62 6.25 -20.94
C LEU A 46 -1.55 7.18 -21.54
N TYR A 47 -0.35 6.65 -21.73
CA TYR A 47 0.80 7.36 -22.30
C TYR A 47 1.28 8.57 -21.46
N THR A 48 1.04 8.56 -20.15
CA THR A 48 1.65 9.50 -19.19
C THR A 48 2.57 8.77 -18.21
N GLY A 49 3.38 9.52 -17.45
CA GLY A 49 4.30 8.94 -16.48
C GLY A 49 3.61 8.22 -15.31
N PRO A 50 4.33 7.41 -14.52
CA PRO A 50 3.78 6.79 -13.32
C PRO A 50 3.35 7.85 -12.30
N LEU A 51 2.38 7.50 -11.43
CA LEU A 51 2.09 8.31 -10.26
C LEU A 51 3.21 8.12 -9.24
N ARG A 52 4.01 9.15 -8.99
CA ARG A 52 5.00 9.16 -7.92
C ARG A 52 4.32 9.61 -6.63
N LEU A 53 4.69 9.02 -5.50
CA LEU A 53 4.17 9.44 -4.19
C LEU A 53 5.19 9.26 -3.07
N HIS A 54 5.00 10.02 -2.01
CA HIS A 54 5.63 9.85 -0.71
C HIS A 54 4.53 9.85 0.34
N CYS A 55 4.54 8.91 1.29
CA CYS A 55 3.55 8.86 2.37
C CYS A 55 4.24 8.65 3.71
N ALA A 56 3.76 9.33 4.75
CA ALA A 56 4.28 9.16 6.10
C ALA A 56 3.20 9.46 7.16
N SER A 57 3.41 8.96 8.36
CA SER A 57 2.81 9.46 9.60
C SER A 57 3.80 10.38 10.32
N LYS A 58 3.54 10.68 11.60
CA LYS A 58 4.55 11.30 12.48
C LYS A 58 5.68 10.34 12.83
N ASP A 59 5.40 9.04 12.87
CA ASP A 59 6.23 8.02 13.51
C ASP A 59 6.73 6.95 12.52
N ASP A 60 6.07 6.81 11.36
CA ASP A 60 6.37 5.86 10.30
C ASP A 60 6.54 6.59 8.96
N ASP A 61 7.74 6.51 8.38
CA ASP A 61 7.96 6.90 6.99
C ASP A 61 7.73 5.69 6.08
N LEU A 62 6.76 5.78 5.16
CA LEU A 62 6.47 4.72 4.19
C LEU A 62 7.32 4.88 2.92
N GLY A 63 8.02 6.02 2.77
CA GLY A 63 8.98 6.30 1.71
C GLY A 63 8.37 6.65 0.35
N PHE A 64 9.25 6.76 -0.64
CA PHE A 64 8.91 7.08 -2.03
C PHE A 64 8.52 5.84 -2.83
N HIS A 65 7.42 5.92 -3.57
CA HIS A 65 6.92 4.88 -4.47
C HIS A 65 6.54 5.44 -5.84
N SER A 66 6.64 4.60 -6.88
CA SER A 66 6.17 4.89 -8.23
C SER A 66 5.12 3.85 -8.62
N ILE A 67 3.87 4.27 -8.76
CA ILE A 67 2.77 3.39 -9.18
C ILE A 67 2.61 3.44 -10.70
N SER A 68 2.82 2.29 -11.35
CA SER A 68 2.45 2.08 -12.77
C SER A 68 0.95 2.25 -13.01
N LEU A 69 0.55 2.49 -14.26
CA LEU A 69 -0.87 2.63 -14.61
C LEU A 69 -1.71 1.43 -14.16
N PHE A 70 -2.89 1.69 -13.58
CA PHE A 70 -3.80 0.74 -12.94
C PHE A 70 -3.22 -0.03 -11.72
N GLY A 71 -2.00 0.30 -11.31
CA GLY A 71 -1.41 -0.21 -10.07
C GLY A 71 -1.93 0.50 -8.83
N GLU A 72 -1.53 0.00 -7.67
CA GLU A 72 -1.84 0.59 -6.37
C GLU A 72 -0.66 0.53 -5.40
N PHE A 73 -0.58 1.52 -4.52
CA PHE A 73 0.19 1.47 -3.29
C PHE A 73 -0.80 1.34 -2.13
N LYS A 74 -0.55 0.43 -1.19
CA LYS A 74 -1.41 0.21 -0.03
C LYS A 74 -0.62 -0.24 1.18
N TRP A 75 -1.11 0.14 2.34
CA TRP A 75 -0.62 -0.33 3.64
C TRP A 75 -1.79 -0.45 4.61
N SER A 76 -1.60 -1.27 5.64
CA SER A 76 -2.56 -1.46 6.72
C SER A 76 -1.87 -1.11 8.04
N PHE A 77 -2.59 -0.47 8.95
CA PHE A 77 -2.10 -0.07 10.27
C PHE A 77 -3.19 -0.26 11.32
N CYS A 78 -2.78 -0.37 12.58
CA CYS A 78 -3.69 -0.26 13.71
C CYS A 78 -3.77 1.20 14.11
N ASP A 79 -4.98 1.72 14.31
CA ASP A 79 -5.14 3.03 14.93
C ASP A 79 -4.60 2.99 16.38
N ARG A 80 -4.24 4.14 16.93
CA ARG A 80 -3.82 4.27 18.33
C ARG A 80 -5.04 4.22 19.25
N PHE A 81 -4.81 3.76 20.49
CA PHE A 81 -5.82 3.78 21.55
C PHE A 81 -6.42 5.16 21.83
N VAL A 82 -5.66 6.23 21.57
CA VAL A 82 -6.09 7.63 21.79
C VAL A 82 -6.73 8.24 20.53
N GLY A 83 -6.68 7.55 19.38
CA GLY A 83 -7.27 8.04 18.13
C GLY A 83 -6.58 9.30 17.58
N ASP A 84 -5.25 9.34 17.61
CA ASP A 84 -4.41 10.46 17.15
C ASP A 84 -3.64 10.16 15.85
N THR A 85 -3.91 9.03 15.18
CA THR A 85 -3.19 8.62 13.97
C THR A 85 -3.50 9.53 12.79
N LEU A 86 -2.45 10.00 12.12
CA LEU A 86 -2.52 10.78 10.89
C LEU A 86 -1.52 10.21 9.88
N PHE A 87 -1.96 9.97 8.66
CA PHE A 87 -1.09 9.75 7.50
C PHE A 87 -1.35 10.82 6.47
N PHE A 88 -0.28 11.39 5.92
CA PHE A 88 -0.31 12.31 4.78
C PHE A 88 0.45 11.71 3.62
N CYS A 89 0.10 12.13 2.41
CA CYS A 89 0.86 11.81 1.21
C CYS A 89 1.08 13.06 0.35
N HIS A 90 2.21 13.07 -0.34
CA HIS A 90 2.52 13.98 -1.44
C HIS A 90 2.55 13.15 -2.72
N LEU A 91 1.73 13.53 -3.70
CA LEU A 91 1.63 12.88 -5.01
C LEU A 91 2.21 13.80 -6.08
N TRP A 92 2.96 13.24 -7.04
CA TRP A 92 3.43 13.91 -8.25
C TRP A 92 3.06 13.12 -9.49
N TRP A 93 2.73 13.83 -10.56
CA TRP A 93 2.42 13.27 -11.86
C TRP A 93 3.00 14.15 -12.96
N ASP A 94 3.93 13.60 -13.73
CA ASP A 94 4.55 14.26 -14.87
C ASP A 94 3.60 14.19 -16.08
N ALA A 95 2.68 15.16 -16.14
CA ALA A 95 1.69 15.28 -17.20
C ALA A 95 2.26 16.03 -18.44
N ARG A 96 1.57 15.90 -19.58
CA ARG A 96 2.00 16.50 -20.87
C ARG A 96 2.27 18.01 -20.82
N ASN A 97 1.60 18.73 -19.93
CA ASN A 97 1.68 20.19 -19.83
C ASN A 97 2.45 20.66 -18.57
N GLY A 98 3.35 19.82 -18.04
CA GLY A 98 4.15 20.07 -16.84
C GLY A 98 3.76 19.18 -15.67
N THR A 99 4.62 19.17 -14.64
CA THR A 99 4.43 18.32 -13.46
C THR A 99 3.31 18.87 -12.58
N LYS A 100 2.38 17.98 -12.26
CA LYS A 100 1.28 18.18 -11.34
C LYS A 100 1.64 17.60 -9.98
N THR A 101 1.23 18.29 -8.93
CA THR A 101 1.53 17.94 -7.54
C THR A 101 0.27 18.02 -6.70
N LYS A 102 0.17 17.21 -5.64
CA LYS A 102 -0.78 17.44 -4.55
C LYS A 102 -0.33 16.80 -3.24
N GLN A 103 -0.18 17.59 -2.18
CA GLN A 103 0.00 17.13 -0.81
C GLN A 103 -1.31 17.22 -0.02
N PHE A 104 -1.67 16.18 0.73
CA PHE A 104 -2.88 16.11 1.54
C PHE A 104 -2.85 14.97 2.57
N ASP A 105 -3.74 15.05 3.57
CA ASP A 105 -3.96 13.99 4.55
C ASP A 105 -4.79 12.85 3.95
N VAL A 106 -4.21 11.64 3.88
CA VAL A 106 -4.90 10.43 3.39
C VAL A 106 -5.69 9.71 4.47
N PHE A 107 -5.33 9.91 5.75
CA PHE A 107 -6.05 9.39 6.91
C PHE A 107 -5.91 10.33 8.11
N LYS A 108 -6.99 10.47 8.88
CA LYS A 108 -6.97 10.91 10.29
C LYS A 108 -7.96 10.06 11.07
N SER A 109 -7.64 9.68 12.30
CA SER A 109 -8.54 8.92 13.19
C SER A 109 -9.88 9.62 13.41
N GLU A 110 -9.88 10.96 13.56
CA GLU A 110 -11.08 11.81 13.62
C GLU A 110 -12.01 11.61 12.40
N TRP A 111 -11.43 11.36 11.23
CA TRP A 111 -12.14 11.17 9.97
C TRP A 111 -12.40 9.70 9.64
N SER A 112 -11.99 8.78 10.51
CA SER A 112 -12.10 7.34 10.27
C SER A 112 -13.52 6.82 9.97
N PRO A 113 -14.63 7.44 10.44
CA PRO A 113 -15.98 7.06 9.99
C PRO A 113 -16.21 7.27 8.48
N ARG A 114 -15.41 8.11 7.81
CA ARG A 114 -15.44 8.28 6.35
C ARG A 114 -14.90 7.06 5.62
N CYS A 115 -14.08 6.22 6.27
CA CYS A 115 -13.56 4.97 5.72
C CYS A 115 -14.45 3.79 6.13
N VAL A 116 -15.70 3.84 5.66
CA VAL A 116 -16.84 2.98 6.05
C VAL A 116 -16.47 1.50 6.14
N SER A 117 -15.77 0.96 5.14
CA SER A 117 -15.38 -0.46 5.07
C SER A 117 -14.03 -0.76 5.74
N ARG A 118 -13.55 0.10 6.65
CA ARG A 118 -12.16 0.14 7.17
C ARG A 118 -11.09 0.34 6.09
N VAL A 119 -11.48 0.74 4.89
CA VAL A 119 -10.60 1.05 3.77
C VAL A 119 -10.80 2.49 3.34
N CYS A 120 -9.69 3.23 3.23
CA CYS A 120 -9.64 4.59 2.71
C CYS A 120 -9.05 4.52 1.29
N ASN A 121 -9.92 4.49 0.28
CA ASN A 121 -9.49 4.41 -1.11
C ASN A 121 -9.31 5.81 -1.68
N TRP A 122 -8.15 6.05 -2.26
CA TRP A 122 -7.77 7.25 -3.00
C TRP A 122 -7.43 6.88 -4.43
N ALA A 123 -7.85 7.69 -5.41
CA ALA A 123 -7.54 7.49 -6.82
C ALA A 123 -7.04 8.79 -7.44
N ALA A 124 -5.89 8.73 -8.12
CA ALA A 124 -5.37 9.80 -8.94
C ALA A 124 -5.95 9.69 -10.35
N ASN A 125 -6.76 10.67 -10.76
CA ASN A 125 -7.36 10.79 -12.10
C ASN A 125 -6.77 12.03 -12.82
N GLU A 126 -7.04 12.16 -14.12
CA GLU A 126 -6.54 13.27 -14.96
C GLU A 126 -6.86 14.67 -14.41
N ASP A 127 -8.06 14.85 -13.86
CA ASP A 127 -8.58 16.14 -13.41
C ASP A 127 -8.38 16.41 -11.90
N GLY A 128 -8.01 15.40 -11.11
CA GLY A 128 -7.73 15.54 -9.69
C GLY A 128 -7.70 14.23 -8.90
N VAL A 129 -7.76 14.35 -7.57
CA VAL A 129 -7.68 13.21 -6.64
C VAL A 129 -9.02 12.96 -5.98
N TYR A 130 -9.45 11.70 -6.02
CA TYR A 130 -10.76 11.21 -5.59
C TYR A 130 -10.64 10.32 -4.35
N PHE A 131 -11.71 10.26 -3.56
CA PHE A 131 -11.82 9.44 -2.35
C PHE A 131 -13.09 8.59 -2.33
N THR A 132 -13.02 7.39 -1.75
CA THR A 132 -14.16 6.67 -1.20
C THR A 132 -13.79 5.79 -0.01
N GLY A 133 -14.68 5.70 0.97
CA GLY A 133 -14.56 4.81 2.12
C GLY A 133 -15.15 3.42 1.94
N TYR A 134 -15.79 3.15 0.80
CA TYR A 134 -16.42 1.87 0.53
C TYR A 134 -15.43 0.88 -0.09
N ASN A 135 -15.56 -0.39 0.28
CA ASN A 135 -14.90 -1.52 -0.36
C ASN A 135 -15.97 -2.61 -0.65
N PRO A 136 -16.25 -2.95 -1.92
CA PRO A 136 -15.60 -2.48 -3.15
C PRO A 136 -15.77 -0.95 -3.38
N PRO A 137 -14.82 -0.29 -4.07
CA PRO A 137 -14.87 1.15 -4.29
C PRO A 137 -16.08 1.60 -5.13
N GLN A 138 -16.89 2.47 -4.55
CA GLN A 138 -18.09 3.06 -5.16
C GLN A 138 -18.29 4.49 -4.63
N GLN A 139 -19.18 5.28 -5.26
CA GLN A 139 -19.50 6.65 -4.82
C GLN A 139 -18.26 7.57 -4.68
N TRP A 140 -17.35 7.51 -5.65
CA TRP A 140 -16.13 8.32 -5.68
C TRP A 140 -16.45 9.82 -5.62
N GLN A 141 -15.83 10.52 -4.66
CA GLN A 141 -15.93 11.97 -4.52
C GLN A 141 -14.61 12.62 -4.89
N LYS A 142 -14.61 13.60 -5.80
CA LYS A 142 -13.43 14.44 -6.03
C LYS A 142 -13.15 15.26 -4.77
N ARG A 143 -11.94 15.16 -4.23
CA ARG A 143 -11.53 15.88 -3.00
C ARG A 143 -10.59 17.04 -3.31
N TYR A 144 -9.72 16.86 -4.30
CA TYR A 144 -8.68 17.81 -4.64
C TYR A 144 -8.55 17.97 -6.15
N ASN A 145 -8.26 19.20 -6.60
CA ASN A 145 -7.68 19.43 -7.92
C ASN A 145 -6.15 19.25 -7.82
N TRP A 146 -5.51 19.00 -8.96
CA TRP A 146 -4.06 19.08 -9.08
C TRP A 146 -3.59 20.54 -8.98
N GLU A 147 -2.46 20.75 -8.30
CA GLU A 147 -1.66 21.96 -8.39
C GLU A 147 -0.56 21.75 -9.46
N ASN A 148 -0.05 22.82 -10.04
CA ASN A 148 1.16 22.76 -10.85
C ASN A 148 2.36 22.90 -9.91
N GLU A 149 3.42 22.13 -10.14
CA GLU A 149 4.66 22.29 -9.37
C GLU A 149 5.30 23.65 -9.69
N ALA A 150 5.67 24.41 -8.66
CA ALA A 150 6.31 25.71 -8.82
C ALA A 150 7.76 25.52 -9.27
N ILE A 151 8.18 26.31 -10.26
CA ILE A 151 9.53 26.35 -10.82
C ILE A 151 10.38 27.37 -10.04
#